data_AF-A0A950HMJ5-F1
#
_entry.id   AF-A0A950HMJ5-F1
#
_cell.length_a   1.000
_cell.length_b   1.000
_cell.length_c   1.000
_cell.angle_alpha   90.00
_cell.angle_beta   90.00
_cell.angle_gamma   90.00
#
_symmetry.space_group_name_H-M   'P 1'
#
loop_
_entity.id
_entity.type
_entity.pdbx_description
1 polymer ?
#
loop_
_entity_poly.entity_id
_entity_poly.type
_entity_poly.pdbx_seq_one_letter_code
_entity_poly.pdbx_strand_id
1 'polypeptide(L)'
;MFAGQLALVVAALFAGAALYVNVAEQPARLRLDDRALLTEWKPSYDRGFAMQAPLALAGFLLALIAAWQARDWRWALGGVALVLNWPFTLLVILPINKKLTSTDPASANADTRRLVETWGRLHAVRTALGFTAVAICLWASL
;
A
#
# COMPACT_ATOMS: atom_id res chain seq x y z
N MET A 1 -20.74 13.66 -7.15
CA MET A 1 -20.64 12.86 -8.41
C MET A 1 -20.31 11.42 -8.08
N PHE A 2 -20.94 10.44 -8.75
CA PHE A 2 -20.80 9.02 -8.40
C PHE A 2 -19.34 8.51 -8.48
N ALA A 3 -18.62 8.82 -9.58
CA ALA A 3 -17.24 8.39 -9.77
C ALA A 3 -16.28 8.93 -8.71
N GLY A 4 -16.41 10.21 -8.32
CA GLY A 4 -15.57 10.83 -7.29
C GLY A 4 -15.80 10.22 -5.90
N GLN A 5 -17.06 9.93 -5.55
CA GLN A 5 -17.36 9.25 -4.28
C GLN A 5 -16.81 7.82 -4.26
N LEU A 6 -16.91 7.09 -5.38
CA LEU A 6 -16.25 5.79 -5.50
C LEU A 6 -14.72 5.89 -5.41
N ALA A 7 -14.11 6.91 -6.03
CA ALA A 7 -12.68 7.14 -5.92
C ALA A 7 -12.25 7.37 -4.46
N LEU A 8 -13.01 8.17 -3.71
CA LEU A 8 -12.79 8.39 -2.28
C LEU A 8 -12.93 7.08 -1.47
N VAL A 9 -13.97 6.29 -1.71
CA VAL A 9 -14.18 4.99 -1.02
C VAL A 9 -13.03 4.03 -1.32
N VAL A 10 -12.62 3.90 -2.58
CA VAL A 10 -11.51 3.02 -2.96
C VAL A 10 -10.18 3.50 -2.36
N ALA A 11 -9.94 4.82 -2.33
CA ALA A 11 -8.78 5.39 -1.66
C ALA A 11 -8.78 5.07 -0.16
N ALA A 12 -9.95 5.16 0.50
CA ALA A 12 -10.10 4.85 1.91
C ALA A 12 -9.88 3.35 2.21
N LEU A 13 -10.37 2.45 1.35
CA LEU A 13 -10.09 1.01 1.46
C LEU A 13 -8.60 0.70 1.30
N PHE A 14 -7.92 1.33 0.33
CA PHE A 14 -6.48 1.19 0.17
C PHE A 14 -5.72 1.68 1.41
N ALA A 15 -6.04 2.89 1.89
CA ALA A 15 -5.40 3.51 3.04
C ALA A 15 -5.64 2.69 4.33
N GLY A 16 -6.86 2.19 4.53
CA GLY A 16 -7.20 1.33 5.66
C GLY A 16 -6.44 0.00 5.65
N ALA A 17 -6.33 -0.64 4.48
CA ALA A 17 -5.52 -1.85 4.35
C ALA A 17 -4.03 -1.60 4.64
N ALA A 18 -3.47 -0.49 4.13
CA ALA A 18 -2.08 -0.11 4.38
C ALA A 18 -1.84 0.23 5.86
N LEU A 19 -2.77 0.95 6.49
CA LEU A 19 -2.75 1.24 7.92
C LEU A 19 -2.76 -0.05 8.74
N TYR A 20 -3.64 -1.00 8.42
CA TYR A 20 -3.71 -2.29 9.11
C TYR A 20 -2.36 -3.03 9.07
N VAL A 21 -1.71 -3.06 7.90
CA VAL A 21 -0.38 -3.65 7.76
C VAL A 21 0.62 -2.99 8.71
N ASN A 22 0.64 -1.66 8.78
CA ASN A 22 1.61 -0.94 9.62
C ASN A 22 1.31 -1.01 11.13
N VAL A 23 0.04 -1.02 11.53
CA VAL A 23 -0.38 -0.86 12.93
C VAL A 23 -0.65 -2.20 13.62
N ALA A 24 -1.20 -3.18 12.90
CA ALA A 24 -1.58 -4.47 13.47
C ALA A 24 -0.65 -5.59 13.00
N GLU A 25 -0.58 -5.80 11.69
CA GLU A 25 0.08 -6.96 11.11
C GLU A 25 1.60 -6.96 11.34
N GLN A 26 2.27 -5.85 10.99
CA GLN A 26 3.72 -5.74 11.11
C GLN A 26 4.20 -5.80 12.56
N PRO A 27 3.59 -5.08 13.53
CA PRO A 27 3.99 -5.21 14.94
C PRO A 27 3.74 -6.61 15.51
N ALA A 28 2.66 -7.29 15.10
CA ALA A 28 2.42 -8.66 15.49
C ALA A 28 3.48 -9.63 14.92
N ARG A 29 3.78 -9.50 13.62
CA ARG A 29 4.84 -10.26 12.92
C ARG A 29 6.19 -10.13 13.59
N LEU A 30 6.58 -8.93 14.01
CA LEU A 30 7.90 -8.69 14.61
C LEU A 30 8.09 -9.37 15.98
N ARG A 31 7.02 -9.85 16.62
CA ARG A 31 7.10 -10.64 17.86
C ARG A 31 7.45 -12.11 17.64
N LEU A 32 7.34 -12.60 16.41
CA LEU A 32 7.68 -13.98 16.05
C LEU A 32 9.20 -14.15 15.97
N ASP A 33 9.70 -15.38 16.09
CA ASP A 33 11.09 -15.72 15.72
C ASP A 33 11.33 -15.53 14.22
N ASP A 34 12.60 -15.52 13.79
CA ASP A 34 12.98 -15.16 12.41
C ASP A 34 12.33 -16.07 11.35
N ARG A 35 12.21 -17.37 11.64
CA ARG A 35 11.58 -18.33 10.73
C ARG A 35 10.09 -18.07 10.64
N ALA A 36 9.40 -18.00 11.78
CA ALA A 36 7.95 -17.78 11.83
C ALA A 36 7.56 -16.42 11.24
N LEU A 37 8.34 -15.37 11.48
CA LEU A 37 8.20 -14.05 10.87
C LEU A 37 8.23 -14.13 9.35
N LEU A 38 9.22 -14.84 8.78
CA LEU A 38 9.32 -14.94 7.32
C LEU A 38 8.23 -15.84 6.73
N THR A 39 7.90 -16.94 7.43
CA THR A 39 6.81 -17.85 7.05
C THR A 39 5.47 -17.12 6.96
N GLU A 40 5.18 -16.21 7.90
CA GLU A 40 3.95 -15.42 7.86
C GLU A 40 4.03 -14.26 6.86
N TRP A 41 5.18 -13.57 6.77
CA TRP A 41 5.36 -12.42 5.88
C TRP A 41 5.07 -12.76 4.42
N LYS A 42 5.54 -13.91 3.92
CA LYS A 42 5.40 -14.29 2.50
C LYS A 42 3.92 -14.36 2.03
N PRO A 43 3.06 -15.22 2.60
CA PRO A 43 1.66 -15.28 2.19
C PRO A 43 0.91 -13.99 2.49
N SER A 44 1.24 -13.26 3.55
CA SER A 44 0.62 -11.97 3.82
C SER A 44 0.96 -10.94 2.75
N TYR A 45 2.23 -10.83 2.37
CA TYR A 45 2.70 -9.95 1.30
C TYR A 45 1.99 -10.23 -0.03
N ASP A 46 1.88 -11.50 -0.42
CA ASP A 46 1.23 -11.89 -1.68
C ASP A 46 -0.26 -11.49 -1.70
N ARG A 47 -0.97 -11.72 -0.58
CA ARG A 47 -2.38 -11.33 -0.45
C ARG A 47 -2.56 -9.81 -0.39
N GLY A 48 -1.69 -9.12 0.36
CA GLY A 48 -1.67 -7.66 0.44
C GLY A 48 -1.41 -7.01 -0.93
N PHE A 49 -0.47 -7.55 -1.71
CA PHE A 49 -0.22 -7.10 -3.08
C PHE A 49 -1.44 -7.31 -3.98
N ALA A 50 -2.03 -8.52 -3.97
CA ALA A 50 -3.21 -8.85 -4.77
C ALA A 50 -4.44 -7.99 -4.43
N MET A 51 -4.55 -7.46 -3.21
CA MET A 51 -5.60 -6.53 -2.80
C MET A 51 -5.25 -5.07 -3.15
N GLN A 52 -4.07 -4.58 -2.76
CA GLN A 52 -3.75 -3.16 -2.83
C GLN A 52 -3.41 -2.69 -4.24
N ALA A 53 -2.80 -3.53 -5.10
CA ALA A 53 -2.45 -3.12 -6.45
C ALA A 53 -3.69 -2.81 -7.32
N PRO A 54 -4.75 -3.66 -7.33
CA PRO A 54 -6.00 -3.33 -8.02
C PRO A 54 -6.72 -2.11 -7.42
N LEU A 55 -6.73 -1.94 -6.09
CA LEU A 55 -7.33 -0.77 -5.45
C LEU A 55 -6.67 0.54 -5.90
N ALA A 56 -5.33 0.57 -5.97
CA ALA A 56 -4.60 1.75 -6.44
C ALA A 56 -4.97 2.11 -7.89
N LEU A 57 -5.03 1.11 -8.78
CA LEU A 57 -5.40 1.31 -10.18
C LEU A 57 -6.86 1.73 -10.34
N ALA A 58 -7.79 1.04 -9.68
CA ALA A 58 -9.22 1.35 -9.74
C ALA A 58 -9.50 2.76 -9.21
N GLY A 59 -8.91 3.12 -8.06
CA GLY A 59 -9.05 4.46 -7.47
C GLY A 59 -8.47 5.55 -8.37
N PHE A 60 -7.33 5.31 -9.00
CA PHE A 60 -6.75 6.23 -9.99
C PHE A 60 -7.70 6.46 -11.19
N LEU A 61 -8.21 5.39 -11.80
CA LEU A 61 -9.11 5.51 -12.97
C LEU A 61 -10.42 6.22 -12.60
N LEU A 62 -11.02 5.88 -11.46
CA LEU A 62 -12.22 6.56 -10.96
C LEU A 62 -11.98 8.04 -10.70
N ALA A 63 -10.82 8.39 -10.13
CA ALA A 63 -10.42 9.76 -9.88
C ALA A 63 -10.22 10.56 -11.19
N LEU A 64 -9.65 9.96 -12.23
CA LEU A 64 -9.56 10.59 -13.55
C LEU A 64 -10.92 10.83 -14.19
N ILE A 65 -11.83 9.85 -14.09
CA ILE A 65 -13.21 10.00 -14.57
C ILE A 65 -13.91 11.14 -13.82
N ALA A 66 -13.75 11.21 -12.50
CA ALA A 66 -14.29 12.29 -11.67
C ALA A 66 -13.73 13.65 -12.07
N ALA A 67 -12.41 13.76 -12.30
CA ALA A 67 -11.76 14.99 -12.73
C ALA A 67 -12.32 15.50 -14.06
N TRP A 68 -12.55 14.59 -15.01
CA TRP A 68 -13.13 14.93 -16.30
C TRP A 68 -14.60 15.37 -16.19
N GLN A 69 -15.43 14.62 -15.45
CA GLN A 69 -16.86 14.92 -15.26
C GLN A 69 -17.09 16.23 -14.50
N ALA A 70 -16.29 16.50 -13.48
CA ALA A 70 -16.41 17.69 -12.63
C ALA A 70 -15.70 18.92 -13.19
N ARG A 71 -14.80 18.73 -14.18
CA ARG A 71 -13.82 19.73 -14.60
C ARG A 71 -12.96 20.23 -13.43
N ASP A 72 -12.66 19.33 -12.48
CA ASP A 72 -11.93 19.63 -11.26
C ASP A 72 -10.66 18.76 -11.16
N TRP A 73 -9.52 19.41 -11.31
CA TRP A 73 -8.20 18.77 -11.34
C TRP A 73 -7.82 18.12 -9.99
N ARG A 74 -8.44 18.53 -8.88
CA ARG A 74 -8.15 17.98 -7.54
C ARG A 74 -8.36 16.47 -7.49
N TRP A 75 -9.39 15.96 -8.18
CA TRP A 75 -9.61 14.52 -8.31
C TRP A 75 -8.42 13.81 -8.96
N ALA A 76 -7.88 14.34 -10.06
CA ALA A 76 -6.73 13.77 -10.73
C ALA A 76 -5.50 13.76 -9.82
N LEU A 77 -5.30 14.82 -9.02
CA LEU A 77 -4.22 14.86 -8.01
C LEU A 77 -4.36 13.73 -6.98
N GLY A 78 -5.58 13.45 -6.48
CA GLY A 78 -5.84 12.35 -5.56
C GLY A 78 -5.56 10.98 -6.19
N GLY A 79 -5.95 10.80 -7.46
CA GLY A 79 -5.61 9.61 -8.24
C GLY A 79 -4.10 9.42 -8.41
N VAL A 80 -3.36 10.50 -8.70
CA VAL A 80 -1.90 10.47 -8.82
C VAL A 80 -1.25 10.02 -7.50
N ALA A 81 -1.72 10.55 -6.36
CA ALA A 81 -1.24 10.12 -5.04
C ALA A 81 -1.44 8.62 -4.80
N LEU A 82 -2.55 8.02 -5.25
CA LEU A 82 -2.75 6.57 -5.21
C LEU A 82 -1.76 5.82 -6.10
N VAL A 83 -1.70 6.16 -7.39
CA VAL A 83 -0.91 5.38 -8.36
C VAL A 83 0.59 5.49 -8.10
N LEU A 84 1.07 6.56 -7.45
CA LEU A 84 2.47 6.70 -7.00
C LEU A 84 2.96 5.57 -6.07
N ASN A 85 2.04 4.80 -5.47
CA ASN A 85 2.40 3.57 -4.76
C ASN A 85 3.11 2.55 -5.67
N TRP A 86 2.78 2.47 -6.96
CA TRP A 86 3.42 1.55 -7.89
C TRP A 86 4.89 1.88 -8.14
N PRO A 87 5.28 3.07 -8.63
CA PRO A 87 6.69 3.40 -8.84
C PRO A 87 7.48 3.34 -7.54
N PHE A 88 6.91 3.79 -6.42
CA PHE A 88 7.57 3.64 -5.12
C PHE A 88 7.83 2.17 -4.76
N THR A 89 6.84 1.29 -4.93
CA THR A 89 7.00 -0.14 -4.66
C THR A 89 8.02 -0.78 -5.60
N LEU A 90 7.96 -0.50 -6.89
CA LEU A 90 8.84 -1.10 -7.90
C LEU A 90 10.30 -0.66 -7.75
N LEU A 91 10.55 0.60 -7.40
CA LEU A 91 11.90 1.15 -7.31
C LEU A 91 12.53 0.93 -5.93
N VAL A 92 11.75 1.05 -4.86
CA VAL A 92 12.29 1.10 -3.49
C VAL A 92 12.05 -0.22 -2.73
N ILE A 93 10.85 -0.78 -2.80
CA ILE A 93 10.47 -1.96 -2.00
C ILE A 93 10.83 -3.27 -2.70
N LEU A 94 10.70 -3.34 -4.02
CA LEU A 94 10.89 -4.57 -4.80
C LEU A 94 12.24 -5.26 -4.56
N PRO A 95 13.39 -4.56 -4.44
CA PRO A 95 14.66 -5.22 -4.11
C PRO A 95 14.63 -5.95 -2.76
N ILE A 96 13.94 -5.39 -1.76
CA ILE A 96 13.76 -6.00 -0.45
C ILE A 96 12.80 -7.20 -0.55
N ASN A 97 11.67 -7.03 -1.26
CA ASN A 97 10.71 -8.12 -1.47
C ASN A 97 11.39 -9.32 -2.13
N LYS A 98 12.19 -9.10 -3.18
CA LYS A 98 12.91 -10.18 -3.88
C LYS A 98 13.81 -10.97 -2.92
N LYS A 99 14.59 -10.28 -2.06
CA LYS A 99 15.46 -10.92 -1.06
C LYS A 99 14.66 -11.73 -0.04
N LEU A 100 13.57 -11.17 0.49
CA LEU A 100 12.70 -11.84 1.46
C LEU A 100 12.01 -13.06 0.83
N THR A 101 11.45 -12.93 -0.37
CA THR A 101 10.78 -14.02 -1.09
C THR A 101 11.75 -15.15 -1.42
N SER A 102 13.00 -14.85 -1.80
CA SER A 102 14.01 -15.87 -2.13
C SER A 102 14.64 -16.55 -0.92
N THR A 103 14.50 -15.99 0.29
CA THR A 103 15.06 -16.58 1.52
C THR A 103 14.20 -17.77 1.95
N ASP A 104 14.80 -18.94 2.19
CA ASP A 104 14.09 -20.07 2.80
C ASP A 104 13.77 -19.74 4.27
N PRO A 105 12.51 -19.87 4.75
CA PRO A 105 12.21 -19.70 6.17
C PRO A 105 13.11 -20.50 7.11
N ALA A 106 13.59 -21.69 6.72
CA ALA A 106 14.52 -22.48 7.53
C ALA A 106 15.92 -21.83 7.68
N SER A 107 16.30 -20.93 6.77
CA SER A 107 17.56 -20.17 6.82
C SER A 107 17.39 -18.72 7.28
N ALA A 108 16.18 -18.33 7.69
CA ALA A 108 15.89 -16.99 8.20
C ALA A 108 16.75 -16.68 9.44
N ASN A 109 17.29 -15.46 9.48
CA ASN A 109 18.20 -15.03 10.53
C ASN A 109 18.03 -13.52 10.83
N ALA A 110 18.95 -12.96 11.62
CA ALA A 110 18.94 -11.55 12.00
C ALA A 110 18.93 -10.59 10.81
N ASP A 111 19.56 -10.93 9.68
CA ASP A 111 19.53 -10.09 8.47
C ASP A 111 18.17 -10.16 7.78
N THR A 112 17.52 -11.33 7.76
CA THR A 112 16.12 -11.46 7.32
C THR A 112 15.20 -10.57 8.15
N ARG A 113 15.36 -10.57 9.48
CA ARG A 113 14.59 -9.69 10.37
C ARG A 113 14.80 -8.22 10.03
N ARG A 114 16.05 -7.77 9.87
CA ARG A 114 16.37 -6.38 9.49
C ARG A 114 15.72 -5.98 8.17
N LEU A 115 15.65 -6.90 7.20
CA LEU A 115 14.95 -6.67 5.93
C LEU A 115 13.43 -6.51 6.15
N VAL A 116 12.80 -7.36 6.98
CA VAL A 116 11.37 -7.23 7.30
C VAL A 116 11.05 -5.95 8.08
N GLU A 117 11.91 -5.53 9.01
CA GLU A 117 11.76 -4.25 9.70
C GLU A 117 11.86 -3.07 8.72
N THR A 118 12.84 -3.12 7.81
CA THR A 118 13.01 -2.11 6.75
C THR A 118 11.80 -2.07 5.83
N TRP A 119 11.30 -3.24 5.43
CA TRP A 119 10.08 -3.36 4.65
C TRP A 119 8.88 -2.70 5.34
N GLY A 120 8.70 -2.95 6.65
CA GLY A 120 7.62 -2.34 7.43
C GLY A 120 7.70 -0.82 7.47
N ARG A 121 8.91 -0.25 7.65
CA ARG A 121 9.12 1.21 7.60
C ARG A 121 8.82 1.79 6.21
N LEU A 122 9.26 1.13 5.15
CA LEU A 122 8.95 1.56 3.78
C LEU A 122 7.46 1.46 3.46
N HIS A 123 6.77 0.45 3.99
CA HIS A 123 5.31 0.34 3.84
C HIS A 123 4.58 1.54 4.44
N ALA A 124 5.11 2.19 5.48
CA ALA A 124 4.50 3.39 6.06
C ALA A 124 4.38 4.56 5.05
N VAL A 125 5.30 4.64 4.08
CA VAL A 125 5.19 5.62 2.98
C VAL A 125 3.95 5.33 2.12
N ARG A 126 3.63 4.06 1.89
CA ARG A 126 2.42 3.66 1.16
C ARG A 126 1.14 4.03 1.91
N THR A 127 1.16 3.86 3.22
CA THR A 127 0.09 4.32 4.11
C THR A 127 -0.10 5.84 4.03
N ALA A 128 0.99 6.61 4.10
CA ALA A 128 0.95 8.06 3.97
C ALA A 128 0.41 8.51 2.60
N LEU A 129 0.83 7.86 1.51
CA LEU A 129 0.30 8.12 0.16
C LEU A 129 -1.21 7.81 0.07
N GLY A 130 -1.65 6.70 0.66
CA GLY A 130 -3.07 6.35 0.75
C GLY A 130 -3.90 7.42 1.47
N PHE A 131 -3.47 7.86 2.65
CA PHE A 131 -4.15 8.94 3.37
C PHE A 131 -4.11 10.29 2.65
N THR A 132 -3.00 10.59 1.98
CA THR A 132 -2.89 11.78 1.13
C THR A 132 -3.94 11.76 0.02
N ALA A 133 -4.11 10.60 -0.65
CA ALA A 133 -5.15 10.45 -1.66
C ALA A 133 -6.56 10.61 -1.08
N VAL A 134 -6.83 10.03 0.09
CA VAL A 134 -8.12 10.21 0.80
C VAL A 134 -8.38 11.68 1.09
N ALA A 135 -7.40 12.40 1.64
CA ALA A 135 -7.53 13.81 1.99
C ALA A 135 -7.81 14.68 0.75
N ILE A 136 -7.12 14.41 -0.37
CA ILE A 136 -7.31 15.14 -1.62
C ILE A 136 -8.67 14.83 -2.25
N CYS A 137 -9.08 13.56 -2.30
CA CYS A 137 -10.39 13.16 -2.80
C CYS A 137 -11.53 13.72 -1.93
N LEU A 138 -11.35 13.76 -0.61
CA LEU A 138 -12.31 14.38 0.31
C LEU A 138 -12.39 15.89 0.04
N TRP A 139 -11.25 16.58 -0.09
CA TRP A 139 -11.22 18.01 -0.42
C TRP A 139 -11.90 18.31 -1.77
N ALA A 140 -11.73 17.46 -2.77
CA ALA A 140 -12.40 17.58 -4.06
C ALA A 140 -13.93 17.31 -4.00
N SER A 141 -14.39 16.65 -2.93
CA SER A 141 -15.81 16.31 -2.72
C SER A 141 -16.61 17.37 -1.98
N LEU A 142 -15.92 18.32 -1.34
CA LEU A 142 -16.47 19.50 -0.67
C LEU A 142 -16.56 20.68 -1.66
#